data_AF-A0A7X8QD08-F1
#
_entry.id   AF-A0A7X8QD08-F1
#
_cell.length_a   1.000
_cell.length_b   1.000
_cell.length_c   1.000
_cell.angle_alpha   90.00
_cell.angle_beta   90.00
_cell.angle_gamma   90.00
#
_symmetry.space_group_name_H-M   'P 1'
#
loop_
_entity.id
_entity.type
_entity.pdbx_description
1 polymer ?
#
loop_
_entity_poly.entity_id
_entity_poly.type
_entity_poly.pdbx_seq_one_letter_code
_entity_poly.pdbx_strand_id
1 'polypeptide(L)'
;MKNETPKIDRISAQEVIIEVRDAQTGHLFRRHLPLEYYENDNGIRLIGENIDGSPSQIVFLSEKAIGKITDLTGHGADESRCDGHD
;
A
#
# COMPACT_ATOMS: atom_id res chain seq x y z
N MET A 1 11.73 -26.56 -23.55
CA MET A 1 11.73 -25.97 -22.20
C MET A 1 10.71 -24.85 -22.22
N LYS A 2 9.65 -24.91 -21.40
CA LYS A 2 8.65 -23.85 -21.37
C LYS A 2 9.29 -22.61 -20.74
N ASN A 3 9.33 -21.50 -21.48
CA ASN A 3 9.74 -20.21 -20.94
C ASN A 3 8.60 -19.68 -20.07
N GLU A 4 8.49 -20.18 -18.84
CA GLU A 4 7.57 -19.61 -17.85
C GLU A 4 8.21 -18.33 -17.30
N THR A 5 7.60 -17.19 -17.64
CA THR A 5 7.99 -15.90 -17.07
C THR A 5 7.71 -15.95 -15.56
N PRO A 6 8.68 -15.62 -14.69
CA PRO A 6 8.45 -15.64 -13.25
C PRO A 6 7.30 -14.69 -12.90
N LYS A 7 6.32 -15.22 -12.16
CA LYS A 7 5.19 -14.43 -11.66
C LYS A 7 5.73 -13.39 -10.68
N ILE A 8 5.56 -12.11 -11.00
CA ILE A 8 5.92 -11.00 -10.11
C ILE A 8 4.91 -10.99 -8.96
N ASP A 9 5.38 -11.27 -7.75
CA ASP A 9 4.58 -11.22 -6.51
C ASP A 9 4.77 -9.90 -5.74
N ARG A 10 5.85 -9.17 -6.04
CA ARG A 10 6.21 -7.89 -5.44
C ARG A 10 7.09 -7.06 -6.37
N ILE A 11 7.09 -5.75 -6.15
CA ILE A 11 8.00 -4.79 -6.77
C ILE A 11 8.67 -3.96 -5.68
N SER A 12 9.97 -3.68 -5.82
CA SER A 12 10.71 -2.81 -4.90
C SER A 12 11.74 -1.96 -5.63
N ALA A 13 11.93 -0.72 -5.21
CA ALA A 13 12.96 0.19 -5.74
C ALA A 13 13.41 1.20 -4.67
N GLN A 14 14.58 1.83 -4.85
CA GLN A 14 15.10 2.91 -3.99
C GLN A 14 14.92 4.31 -4.61
N GLU A 15 14.51 4.35 -5.87
CA GLU A 15 14.22 5.56 -6.63
C GLU A 15 12.92 5.35 -7.39
N VAL A 16 12.11 6.41 -7.48
CA VAL A 16 10.88 6.43 -8.29
C VAL A 16 10.91 7.60 -9.27
N ILE A 17 10.20 7.43 -10.36
CA ILE A 17 9.88 8.52 -11.28
C ILE A 17 8.41 8.87 -11.07
N ILE A 18 8.14 10.08 -10.59
CA ILE A 18 6.78 10.59 -10.48
C ILE A 18 6.45 11.39 -11.74
N GLU A 19 5.39 10.99 -12.42
CA GLU A 19 4.77 11.75 -13.50
C GLU A 19 3.50 12.43 -12.98
N VAL A 20 3.45 13.76 -13.09
CA VAL A 20 2.31 14.57 -12.63
C VAL A 20 1.79 15.39 -13.79
N ARG A 21 0.49 15.26 -14.07
CA ARG A 21 -0.23 16.16 -14.99
C ARG A 21 -0.90 17.25 -14.18
N ASP A 22 -0.48 18.49 -14.39
CA ASP A 22 -1.12 19.64 -13.78
C ASP A 22 -2.55 19.82 -14.35
N ALA A 23 -3.55 19.94 -13.47
CA ALA A 23 -4.95 19.96 -13.87
C ALA A 23 -5.39 21.28 -14.52
N GLN A 24 -4.73 22.40 -14.21
CA GLN A 24 -5.10 23.72 -14.74
C GLN A 24 -4.47 23.98 -16.10
N THR A 25 -3.20 23.61 -16.26
CA THR A 25 -2.38 23.88 -17.45
C THR A 25 -2.29 22.68 -18.38
N GLY A 26 -2.56 21.47 -17.89
CA GLY A 26 -2.43 20.22 -18.65
C GLY A 26 -0.98 19.75 -18.86
N HIS A 27 0.00 20.51 -18.37
CA HIS A 27 1.43 20.20 -18.52
C HIS A 27 1.82 18.95 -17.74
N LEU A 28 2.76 18.19 -18.31
CA LEU A 28 3.30 16.97 -17.73
C LEU A 28 4.67 17.24 -17.13
N PHE A 29 4.83 16.95 -15.85
CA PHE A 29 6.09 17.07 -15.13
C PHE A 29 6.57 15.69 -14.74
N ARG A 30 7.87 15.44 -14.90
CA ARG A 30 8.53 14.21 -14.45
C ARG A 30 9.64 14.55 -13.47
N ARG A 31 9.71 13.82 -12.36
CA ARG A 31 10.76 13.98 -11.35
C ARG A 31 11.28 12.61 -10.91
N HIS A 32 12.60 12.49 -10.85
CA HIS A 32 13.28 11.39 -10.18
C HIS A 32 13.39 11.74 -8.71
N LEU A 33 12.90 10.87 -7.83
CA LEU A 33 12.92 11.09 -6.39
C LEU A 33 13.53 9.88 -5.68
N PRO A 34 14.44 10.10 -4.70
CA PRO A 34 14.96 9.05 -3.85
C PRO A 34 13.91 8.66 -2.81
N LEU A 35 12.91 7.88 -3.23
CA LEU A 35 11.89 7.31 -2.38
C LEU A 35 11.94 5.79 -2.51
N GLU A 36 11.94 5.10 -1.38
CA GLU A 36 11.81 3.65 -1.37
C GLU A 36 10.37 3.26 -1.74
N TYR A 37 10.24 2.47 -2.80
CA TYR A 37 9.00 1.92 -3.32
C TYR A 37 8.86 0.46 -2.91
N TYR A 38 7.68 0.09 -2.44
CA TYR A 38 7.31 -1.30 -2.22
C TYR A 38 5.86 -1.55 -2.60
N GLU A 39 5.62 -2.54 -3.46
CA GLU A 39 4.28 -2.94 -3.90
C GLU A 39 4.11 -4.45 -3.80
N ASN A 40 2.94 -4.87 -3.34
CA ASN A 40 2.46 -6.24 -3.44
C ASN A 40 0.92 -6.25 -3.49
N ASP A 41 0.32 -7.44 -3.44
CA ASP A 41 -1.14 -7.61 -3.42
C ASP A 41 -1.91 -6.83 -2.34
N ASN A 42 -1.24 -6.39 -1.26
CA ASN A 42 -1.87 -5.59 -0.22
C ASN A 42 -1.90 -4.10 -0.58
N GLY A 43 -1.03 -3.62 -1.46
CA GLY A 43 -0.99 -2.24 -1.91
C GLY A 43 0.42 -1.69 -2.07
N ILE A 44 0.54 -0.36 -2.02
CA ILE A 44 1.76 0.39 -2.31
C ILE A 44 2.22 1.12 -1.05
N ARG A 45 3.53 1.13 -0.81
CA ARG A 45 4.19 1.99 0.18
C ARG A 45 5.27 2.81 -0.50
N LEU A 46 5.29 4.10 -0.21
CA LEU A 46 6.35 5.03 -0.54
C LEU A 46 6.99 5.49 0.77
N ILE A 47 8.30 5.35 0.91
CA ILE A 47 9.04 5.68 2.12
C ILE A 47 10.13 6.69 1.78
N GLY A 48 10.30 7.69 2.63
CA GLY A 48 11.34 8.71 2.51
C GLY A 48 11.59 9.37 3.86
N GLU A 49 12.10 10.59 3.83
CA GLU A 49 12.38 11.40 5.02
C GLU A 49 11.58 12.69 4.97
N ASN A 50 11.16 13.18 6.13
CA ASN A 50 10.59 14.52 6.26
C ASN A 50 11.71 15.59 6.40
N ILE A 51 11.33 16.84 6.62
CA ILE A 51 12.30 17.96 6.71
C ILE A 51 13.25 17.86 7.92
N ASP A 52 12.86 17.14 8.99
CA ASP A 52 13.71 16.93 10.17
C ASP A 52 14.59 15.68 10.06
N GLY A 53 14.52 14.96 8.94
CA GLY A 53 15.28 13.73 8.69
C GLY A 53 14.66 12.48 9.31
N SER A 54 13.47 12.57 9.92
CA SER A 54 12.77 11.38 10.39
C SER A 54 12.09 10.64 9.23
N PRO A 55 12.04 9.29 9.30
CA PRO A 55 11.36 8.49 8.29
C PRO A 55 9.87 8.84 8.19
N SER A 56 9.38 8.99 6.97
CA SER A 56 7.98 9.23 6.65
C SER A 56 7.51 8.27 5.55
N GLN A 57 6.22 7.93 5.54
CA GLN A 57 5.67 7.03 4.55
C GLN A 57 4.24 7.39 4.12
N ILE A 58 3.94 7.11 2.86
CA ILE A 58 2.59 7.14 2.28
C ILE A 58 2.22 5.69 1.95
N VAL A 59 1.06 5.25 2.44
CA VAL A 59 0.57 3.88 2.24
C VAL A 59 -0.78 3.92 1.53
N PHE A 60 -0.86 3.24 0.39
CA PHE A 60 -2.10 2.94 -0.29
C PHE A 60 -2.49 1.48 0.00
N LEU A 61 -3.66 1.26 0.58
CA LEU A 61 -4.17 -0.06 0.89
C LEU A 61 -5.19 -0.49 -0.16
N SER A 62 -4.97 -1.68 -0.72
CA SER A 62 -5.96 -2.35 -1.57
C SER A 62 -7.14 -2.87 -0.74
N GLU A 63 -8.24 -3.21 -1.41
CA GLU A 63 -9.39 -3.88 -0.79
C GLU A 63 -8.98 -5.18 -0.05
N LYS A 64 -8.02 -5.94 -0.59
CA LYS A 64 -7.49 -7.16 0.03
C LYS A 64 -6.82 -6.86 1.36
N ALA A 65 -6.09 -5.75 1.46
CA ALA A 65 -5.45 -5.35 2.71
C ALA A 65 -6.48 -4.86 3.73
N ILE A 66 -7.48 -4.09 3.29
CA ILE A 66 -8.58 -3.66 4.16
C ILE A 66 -9.34 -4.86 4.70
N GLY A 67 -9.70 -5.83 3.85
CA GLY A 67 -10.37 -7.07 4.28
C GLY A 67 -9.59 -7.81 5.36
N LYS A 68 -8.27 -7.98 5.18
CA LYS A 68 -7.39 -8.59 6.20
C LYS A 68 -7.39 -7.80 7.51
N ILE A 69 -7.36 -6.46 7.45
CA ILE A 69 -7.41 -5.62 8.65
C ILE A 69 -8.76 -5.82 9.36
N THR A 70 -9.87 -5.77 8.62
CA THR A 70 -11.22 -5.99 9.16
C THR A 70 -11.33 -7.36 9.83
N ASP A 71 -10.85 -8.43 9.18
CA ASP A 71 -10.85 -9.79 9.72
C ASP A 71 -10.03 -9.91 11.00
N LEU A 72 -8.85 -9.27 11.05
CA LEU A 72 -7.98 -9.26 12.24
C LEU A 72 -8.56 -8.42 13.39
N THR A 73 -9.20 -7.30 13.08
CA THR A 73 -9.81 -6.41 14.09
C THR A 73 -11.09 -6.98 14.69
N GLY A 74 -11.68 -8.01 14.07
CA GLY A 74 -12.76 -8.80 14.63
C GLY A 74 -13.93 -7.95 15.12
N HIS A 75 -14.86 -7.60 14.23
CA HIS A 75 -16.21 -7.25 14.69
C HIS A 75 -16.91 -8.57 15.03
N GLY A 76 -16.54 -9.15 16.19
CA GLY A 76 -17.25 -10.31 16.73
C GLY A 76 -18.76 -10.04 16.74
N ALA A 77 -19.59 -11.07 16.59
CA ALA A 77 -21.03 -10.89 16.66
C ALA A 77 -21.40 -10.11 17.94
N ASP A 78 -22.20 -9.04 17.79
CA ASP A 78 -22.72 -8.21 18.90
C ASP A 78 -23.64 -8.99 19.87
N GLU A 79 -23.87 -10.27 19.61
CA GLU A 79 -24.71 -11.13 20.42
C GLU A 79 -23.90 -11.81 21.53
N SER A 80 -24.28 -11.51 22.77
CA SER A 80 -23.78 -12.17 23.98
C SER A 80 -23.92 -13.69 23.85
N ARG A 81 -22.80 -14.42 23.89
CA ARG A 81 -22.76 -15.90 23.97
C ARG A 81 -23.20 -16.49 25.31
N CYS A 82 -23.81 -15.69 26.17
CA CYS A 82 -24.25 -16.12 27.50
C CYS A 82 -25.77 -16.03 27.58
N ASP A 83 -26.45 -16.95 26.90
CA ASP A 83 -27.85 -17.25 27.20
C ASP A 83 -27.90 -18.60 27.93
N GLY A 84 -28.31 -18.54 29.20
CA GLY A 84 -28.88 -19.63 29.99
C GLY A 84 -28.11 -20.94 30.11
N HIS A 85 -27.26 -21.05 31.13
CA HIS A 85 -27.16 -22.32 31.87
C HIS A 85 -27.86 -22.11 33.22
N ASP A 86 -29.08 -22.62 33.32
CA ASP A 86 -29.75 -22.95 34.59
C ASP A 86 -29.19 -24.26 35.17
#